data_AF-A0A0F9RS85-F1
#
_entry.id   AF-A0A0F9RS85-F1
#
_cell.length_a   1.000
_cell.length_b   1.000
_cell.length_c   1.000
_cell.angle_alpha   90.00
_cell.angle_beta   90.00
_cell.angle_gamma   90.00
#
_symmetry.space_group_name_H-M   'P 1'
#
loop_
_entity.id
_entity.type
_entity.pdbx_description
1 polymer ?
#
loop_
_entity_poly.entity_id
_entity_poly.type
_entity_poly.pdbx_seq_one_letter_code
_entity_poly.pdbx_strand_id
1 'polypeptide(L)'
;MKFGYLRKTKWNPTFEWVSTSMECADKINSYHEDYPKYVEITNEALRVTVGSIIIPNWKLLAIHEAIFADKPFKGRWRDVGVIVGQHRPPHRENIADLMDELASSYTIASIGILEEWYKDFETIHPFEDGNGRVGGLIVAVHAHAMRPEMGWLAPNQ
;
A
#
# COMPACT_ATOMS: atom_id res chain seq x y z
N MET A 1 4.01 10.07 11.48
CA MET A 1 2.90 9.09 11.43
C MET A 1 1.69 9.68 12.15
N LYS A 2 0.62 9.99 11.42
CA LYS A 2 -0.56 10.72 11.90
C LYS A 2 -1.56 9.79 12.60
N PHE A 3 -1.66 8.55 12.16
CA PHE A 3 -2.62 7.57 12.66
C PHE A 3 -2.00 6.61 13.69
N GLY A 4 -0.84 6.96 14.25
CA GLY A 4 -0.11 6.08 15.18
C GLY A 4 -0.87 5.70 16.45
N TYR A 5 -1.83 6.51 16.87
CA TYR A 5 -2.70 6.22 18.01
C TYR A 5 -3.64 5.03 17.77
N LEU A 6 -3.85 4.63 16.51
CA LEU A 6 -4.69 3.48 16.14
C LEU A 6 -3.94 2.15 16.29
N ARG A 7 -2.60 2.15 16.36
CA ARG A 7 -1.78 0.94 16.44
C ARG A 7 -1.22 0.74 17.85
N LYS A 8 -1.63 -0.35 18.52
CA LYS A 8 -1.12 -0.69 19.87
C LYS A 8 0.22 -1.41 19.86
N THR A 9 0.55 -2.07 18.77
CA THR A 9 1.78 -2.86 18.62
C THR A 9 2.76 -2.16 17.71
N LYS A 10 4.04 -2.18 18.08
CA LYS A 10 5.09 -1.59 17.26
C LYS A 10 5.25 -2.42 15.98
N TRP A 11 5.25 -1.75 14.83
CA TRP A 11 5.56 -2.33 13.53
C TRP A 11 6.43 -1.34 12.78
N ASN A 12 7.59 -1.79 12.32
CA ASN A 12 8.59 -0.95 11.67
C ASN A 12 8.97 -1.63 10.35
N PRO A 13 8.21 -1.39 9.26
CA PRO A 13 8.60 -1.90 7.96
C PRO A 13 9.96 -1.31 7.58
N THR A 14 10.75 -2.08 6.83
CA THR A 14 11.97 -1.57 6.18
C THR A 14 11.68 -1.35 4.71
N PHE A 15 12.59 -0.67 4.01
CA PHE A 15 12.44 -0.35 2.60
C PHE A 15 13.76 -0.63 1.89
N GLU A 16 13.66 -1.22 0.70
CA GLU A 16 14.81 -1.64 -0.09
C GLU A 16 14.65 -1.18 -1.53
N TRP A 17 15.69 -0.56 -2.09
CA TRP A 17 15.74 -0.21 -3.50
C TRP A 17 16.12 -1.43 -4.33
N VAL A 18 15.38 -1.67 -5.40
CA VAL A 18 15.64 -2.72 -6.40
C VAL A 18 15.68 -2.15 -7.80
N SER A 19 16.33 -2.87 -8.72
CA SER A 19 16.68 -2.30 -10.02
C SER A 19 15.52 -2.35 -11.01
N THR A 20 14.62 -3.32 -10.88
CA THR A 20 13.51 -3.52 -11.83
C THR A 20 12.15 -3.53 -11.15
N SER A 21 11.11 -3.21 -11.93
CA SER A 21 9.71 -3.31 -11.45
C SER A 21 9.35 -4.76 -11.10
N MET A 22 9.95 -5.74 -11.78
CA MET A 22 9.73 -7.15 -11.51
C MET A 22 10.31 -7.57 -10.16
N GLU A 23 11.56 -7.19 -9.86
CA GLU A 23 12.16 -7.41 -8.53
C GLU A 23 11.33 -6.73 -7.43
N CYS A 24 10.78 -5.55 -7.72
CA CYS A 24 9.94 -4.83 -6.77
C CYS A 24 8.62 -5.57 -6.53
N ALA A 25 7.97 -6.03 -7.59
CA ALA A 25 6.75 -6.83 -7.51
C ALA A 25 6.98 -8.14 -6.75
N ASP A 26 8.08 -8.82 -7.02
CA ASP A 26 8.49 -10.05 -6.33
C ASP A 26 8.63 -9.81 -4.82
N LYS A 27 9.40 -8.79 -4.41
CA LYS A 27 9.58 -8.42 -3.00
C LYS A 27 8.25 -8.07 -2.32
N ILE A 28 7.45 -7.20 -2.92
CA ILE A 28 6.13 -6.81 -2.39
C ILE A 28 5.25 -8.05 -2.13
N ASN A 29 5.31 -9.04 -3.01
CA ASN A 29 4.46 -10.23 -2.91
C ASN A 29 5.03 -11.33 -2.00
N SER A 30 6.34 -11.38 -1.78
CA SER A 30 7.04 -12.49 -1.09
C SER A 30 6.63 -12.74 0.37
N TYR A 31 5.99 -11.76 1.01
CA TYR A 31 5.50 -11.85 2.39
C TYR A 31 4.06 -12.39 2.51
N HIS A 32 3.40 -12.68 1.39
CA HIS A 32 2.01 -13.12 1.38
C HIS A 32 1.89 -14.64 1.20
N GLU A 33 0.91 -15.26 1.88
CA GLU A 33 0.69 -16.71 1.85
C GLU A 33 0.36 -17.26 0.44
N ASP A 34 -0.14 -16.40 -0.44
CA ASP A 34 -0.50 -16.72 -1.82
C ASP A 34 0.64 -16.47 -2.81
N TYR A 35 1.85 -16.14 -2.35
CA TYR A 35 3.03 -16.00 -3.20
C TYR A 35 3.28 -17.29 -4.02
N PRO A 36 3.61 -17.19 -5.33
CA PRO A 36 3.87 -15.99 -6.13
C PRO A 36 2.67 -15.46 -6.94
N LYS A 37 1.42 -15.81 -6.57
CA LYS A 37 0.22 -15.63 -7.41
C LYS A 37 0.09 -14.24 -8.06
N TYR A 38 0.38 -13.17 -7.31
CA TYR A 38 0.13 -11.80 -7.76
C TYR A 38 1.37 -11.03 -8.24
N VAL A 39 2.53 -11.69 -8.38
CA VAL A 39 3.78 -11.03 -8.81
C VAL A 39 3.61 -10.38 -10.18
N GLU A 40 3.16 -11.13 -11.19
CA GLU A 40 3.03 -10.61 -12.57
C GLU A 40 2.05 -9.44 -12.67
N ILE A 41 0.86 -9.56 -12.08
CA ILE A 41 -0.13 -8.46 -12.12
C ILE A 41 0.33 -7.24 -11.30
N THR A 42 1.09 -7.45 -10.22
CA THR A 42 1.70 -6.33 -9.48
C THR A 42 2.76 -5.63 -10.33
N ASN A 43 3.58 -6.39 -11.08
CA ASN A 43 4.57 -5.82 -12.00
C ASN A 43 3.91 -5.03 -13.14
N GLU A 44 2.82 -5.55 -13.71
CA GLU A 44 2.04 -4.80 -14.70
C GLU A 44 1.49 -3.49 -14.11
N ALA A 45 0.87 -3.58 -12.92
CA ALA A 45 0.32 -2.42 -12.23
C ALA A 45 1.39 -1.37 -11.88
N LEU A 46 2.60 -1.78 -11.48
CA LEU A 46 3.76 -0.90 -11.26
C LEU A 46 4.15 -0.12 -12.52
N ARG A 47 4.14 -0.79 -13.69
CA ARG A 47 4.58 -0.19 -14.96
C ARG A 47 3.59 0.80 -15.55
N VAL A 48 2.29 0.63 -15.27
CA VAL A 48 1.24 1.51 -15.81
C VAL A 48 0.80 2.60 -14.83
N THR A 49 1.10 2.44 -13.54
CA THR A 49 0.72 3.42 -12.52
C THR A 49 1.79 4.51 -12.40
N VAL A 50 1.34 5.77 -12.45
CA VAL A 50 2.22 6.93 -12.30
C VAL A 50 2.14 7.48 -10.87
N GLY A 51 3.31 7.70 -10.26
CA GLY A 51 3.45 8.38 -8.98
C GLY A 51 3.04 9.85 -9.05
N SER A 52 2.43 10.37 -7.99
CA SER A 52 1.97 11.77 -7.91
C SER A 52 2.12 12.32 -6.49
N ILE A 53 2.29 13.63 -6.34
CA ILE A 53 2.45 14.21 -4.98
C ILE A 53 1.21 14.05 -4.08
N ILE A 54 0.05 13.73 -4.66
CA ILE A 54 -1.20 13.42 -3.95
C ILE A 54 -1.59 11.97 -4.27
N ILE A 55 -2.05 11.23 -3.26
CA ILE A 55 -2.55 9.86 -3.41
C ILE A 55 -4.06 9.87 -3.18
N PRO A 56 -4.89 9.97 -4.24
CA PRO A 56 -6.33 10.00 -4.08
C PRO A 56 -6.89 8.59 -3.86
N ASN A 57 -7.99 8.50 -3.12
CA ASN A 57 -8.64 7.24 -2.78
C ASN A 57 -9.01 6.39 -4.00
N TRP A 58 -9.49 7.00 -5.10
CA TRP A 58 -9.82 6.27 -6.32
C TRP A 58 -8.63 5.51 -6.91
N LYS A 59 -7.40 6.01 -6.73
CA LYS A 59 -6.18 5.35 -7.23
C LYS A 59 -5.94 4.04 -6.48
N LEU A 60 -6.10 4.06 -5.15
CA LEU A 60 -5.99 2.88 -4.29
C LEU A 60 -7.03 1.83 -4.66
N LEU A 61 -8.28 2.25 -4.85
CA LEU A 61 -9.38 1.38 -5.27
C LEU A 61 -9.10 0.76 -6.65
N ALA A 62 -8.66 1.56 -7.62
CA ALA A 62 -8.36 1.08 -8.98
C ALA A 62 -7.20 0.06 -9.01
N ILE A 63 -6.13 0.32 -8.25
CA ILE A 63 -5.02 -0.63 -8.10
C ILE A 63 -5.52 -1.94 -7.48
N HIS A 64 -6.28 -1.84 -6.39
CA HIS A 64 -6.83 -3.02 -5.74
C HIS A 64 -7.78 -3.79 -6.67
N GLU A 65 -8.62 -3.11 -7.44
CA GLU A 65 -9.50 -3.74 -8.42
C GLU A 65 -8.73 -4.51 -9.48
N ALA A 66 -7.64 -3.93 -9.99
CA ALA A 66 -6.79 -4.57 -10.99
C ALA A 66 -6.09 -5.83 -10.45
N ILE A 67 -5.50 -5.76 -9.25
CA ILE A 67 -4.77 -6.89 -8.65
C ILE A 67 -5.71 -8.05 -8.29
N PHE A 68 -6.90 -7.72 -7.76
CA PHE A 68 -7.87 -8.71 -7.26
C PHE A 68 -9.10 -8.84 -8.15
N ALA A 69 -8.94 -8.71 -9.47
CA ALA A 69 -10.05 -8.69 -10.41
C ALA A 69 -11.00 -9.90 -10.31
N ASP A 70 -10.51 -11.04 -9.81
CA ASP A 70 -11.22 -12.30 -9.58
C ASP A 70 -11.96 -12.38 -8.23
N LYS A 71 -11.79 -11.38 -7.35
CA LYS A 71 -12.33 -11.40 -5.98
C LYS A 71 -13.61 -10.58 -5.84
N PRO A 72 -14.54 -11.00 -4.95
CA PRO A 72 -15.77 -10.25 -4.68
C PRO A 72 -15.50 -8.93 -3.94
N PHE A 73 -14.38 -8.82 -3.22
CA PHE A 73 -14.02 -7.64 -2.44
C PHE A 73 -13.16 -6.61 -3.20
N LYS A 74 -12.96 -6.80 -4.50
CA LYS A 74 -12.11 -5.93 -5.32
C LYS A 74 -12.60 -4.48 -5.34
N GLY A 75 -11.67 -3.53 -5.35
CA GLY A 75 -11.96 -2.12 -5.61
C GLY A 75 -12.87 -1.44 -4.58
N ARG A 76 -12.96 -1.96 -3.36
CA ARG A 76 -13.79 -1.38 -2.30
C ARG A 76 -13.13 -1.51 -0.93
N TRP A 77 -13.47 -0.61 -0.02
CA TRP A 77 -13.12 -0.72 1.39
C TRP A 77 -13.78 -1.96 2.00
N ARG A 78 -13.13 -2.58 2.98
CA ARG A 78 -13.68 -3.74 3.67
C ARG A 78 -14.95 -3.38 4.45
N ASP A 79 -15.93 -4.27 4.38
CA ASP A 79 -17.15 -4.29 5.18
C ASP A 79 -17.10 -5.36 6.28
N VAL A 80 -15.91 -5.89 6.55
CA VAL A 80 -15.63 -6.89 7.59
C VAL A 80 -14.54 -6.41 8.55
N GLY A 81 -14.51 -6.99 9.75
CA GLY A 81 -13.40 -6.84 10.68
C GLY A 81 -12.25 -7.78 10.31
N VAL A 82 -11.01 -7.31 10.44
CA VAL A 82 -9.80 -8.09 10.16
C VAL A 82 -8.82 -8.01 11.34
N ILE A 83 -7.85 -8.93 11.40
CA ILE A 83 -6.77 -8.94 12.38
C ILE A 83 -5.46 -9.13 11.61
N VAL A 84 -4.47 -8.29 11.89
CA VAL A 84 -3.18 -8.28 11.19
C VAL A 84 -2.08 -8.53 12.21
N GLY A 85 -1.63 -9.77 12.32
CA GLY A 85 -0.76 -10.21 13.42
C GLY A 85 -1.41 -9.93 14.78
N GLN A 86 -0.85 -9.00 15.54
CA GLN A 86 -1.38 -8.56 16.84
C GLN A 86 -2.12 -7.21 16.78
N HIS A 87 -2.22 -6.60 15.59
CA HIS A 87 -2.93 -5.35 15.37
C HIS A 87 -4.40 -5.63 15.03
N ARG A 88 -5.30 -4.84 15.61
CA ARG A 88 -6.71 -4.80 15.26
C ARG A 88 -6.97 -3.45 14.59
N PRO A 89 -7.09 -3.39 13.26
CA PRO A 89 -7.38 -2.16 12.55
C PRO A 89 -8.71 -1.52 12.99
N PRO A 90 -8.95 -0.24 12.63
CA PRO A 90 -10.20 0.46 12.94
C PRO A 90 -11.47 -0.29 12.52
N HIS A 91 -12.60 0.05 13.14
CA HIS A 91 -13.88 -0.51 12.74
C HIS A 91 -14.22 -0.13 11.29
N ARG A 92 -14.87 -1.03 10.55
CA ARG A 92 -15.18 -0.88 9.11
C ARG A 92 -15.94 0.41 8.77
N GLU A 93 -16.81 0.85 9.67
CA GLU A 93 -17.62 2.06 9.50
C GLU A 93 -16.77 3.34 9.46
N ASN A 94 -15.56 3.31 10.03
CA ASN A 94 -14.69 4.47 10.08
C ASN A 94 -13.71 4.52 8.90
N ILE A 95 -13.65 3.49 8.04
CA ILE A 95 -12.58 3.38 7.04
C ILE A 95 -12.68 4.50 6.01
N ALA A 96 -13.88 4.80 5.51
CA ALA A 96 -14.06 5.83 4.49
C ALA A 96 -13.53 7.20 4.97
N ASP A 97 -13.97 7.62 6.15
CA ASP A 97 -13.55 8.89 6.76
C ASP A 97 -12.03 8.93 7.03
N LEU A 98 -11.46 7.83 7.56
CA LEU A 98 -10.02 7.73 7.82
C LEU A 98 -9.20 7.76 6.52
N MET A 99 -9.70 7.17 5.44
CA MET A 99 -9.04 7.20 4.13
C MET A 99 -9.12 8.58 3.49
N ASP A 100 -10.24 9.31 3.64
CA ASP A 100 -10.35 10.70 3.22
C ASP A 100 -9.42 11.62 4.04
N GLU A 101 -9.30 11.38 5.34
CA GLU A 101 -8.33 12.07 6.21
C GLU A 101 -6.89 11.75 5.79
N LEU A 102 -6.57 10.49 5.48
CA LEU A 102 -5.25 10.08 5.01
C LEU A 102 -4.89 10.81 3.70
N ALA A 103 -5.82 10.83 2.73
CA ALA A 103 -5.61 11.44 1.41
C ALA A 103 -5.38 12.96 1.50
N SER A 104 -6.07 13.65 2.42
CA SER A 104 -5.89 15.09 2.67
C SER A 104 -4.69 15.41 3.56
N SER A 105 -4.23 14.44 4.34
CA SER A 105 -3.16 14.61 5.32
C SER A 105 -1.75 14.66 4.73
N TYR A 106 -1.54 14.08 3.55
CA TYR A 106 -0.22 13.89 2.99
C TYR A 106 -0.07 14.58 1.63
N THR A 107 1.01 15.34 1.49
CA THR A 107 1.59 15.72 0.21
C THR A 107 2.96 15.07 0.13
N ILE A 108 3.16 14.15 -0.79
CA ILE A 108 4.36 13.32 -0.91
C ILE A 108 5.50 14.15 -1.50
N ALA A 109 6.23 14.84 -0.62
CA ALA A 109 7.36 15.71 -0.98
C ALA A 109 8.73 15.05 -0.75
N SER A 110 8.79 13.88 -0.10
CA SER A 110 10.02 13.14 0.15
C SER A 110 9.75 11.65 0.38
N ILE A 111 10.80 10.83 0.29
CA ILE A 111 10.74 9.40 0.62
C ILE A 111 10.31 9.20 2.08
N GLY A 112 10.82 9.97 3.03
CA GLY A 112 10.42 9.86 4.44
C GLY A 112 8.92 10.10 4.66
N ILE A 113 8.33 11.08 3.96
CA ILE A 113 6.88 11.32 4.01
C ILE A 113 6.10 10.16 3.38
N LEU A 114 6.60 9.58 2.30
CA LEU A 114 6.00 8.41 1.65
C LEU A 114 6.01 7.17 2.57
N GLU A 115 7.11 6.96 3.30
CA GLU A 115 7.20 5.89 4.30
C GLU A 115 6.22 6.09 5.47
N GLU A 116 6.02 7.35 5.91
CA GLU A 116 5.01 7.65 6.93
C GLU A 116 3.58 7.43 6.42
N TRP A 117 3.29 7.85 5.18
CA TRP A 117 2.02 7.56 4.52
C TRP A 117 1.75 6.06 4.46
N TYR A 118 2.74 5.26 4.05
CA TYR A 118 2.62 3.80 3.98
C TYR A 118 2.30 3.19 5.35
N LYS A 119 2.97 3.66 6.40
CA LYS A 119 2.72 3.18 7.76
C LYS A 119 1.31 3.51 8.26
N ASP A 120 0.81 4.70 7.92
CA ASP A 120 -0.56 5.11 8.26
C ASP A 120 -1.60 4.33 7.46
N PHE A 121 -1.38 4.14 6.15
CA PHE A 121 -2.23 3.32 5.29
C PHE A 121 -2.35 1.88 5.83
N GLU A 122 -1.22 1.24 6.17
CA GLU A 122 -1.20 -0.11 6.77
C GLU A 122 -1.78 -0.16 8.18
N THR A 123 -1.80 0.96 8.90
CA THR A 123 -2.44 1.05 10.22
C THR A 123 -3.97 1.09 10.09
N ILE A 124 -4.50 1.81 9.09
CA ILE A 124 -5.94 1.83 8.76
C ILE A 124 -6.38 0.47 8.19
N HIS A 125 -5.53 -0.14 7.36
CA HIS A 125 -5.74 -1.44 6.73
C HIS A 125 -7.13 -1.52 6.05
N PRO A 126 -7.37 -0.67 5.02
CA PRO A 126 -8.70 -0.39 4.51
C PRO A 126 -9.31 -1.52 3.66
N PHE A 127 -8.52 -2.48 3.20
CA PHE A 127 -8.98 -3.59 2.37
C PHE A 127 -9.10 -4.90 3.17
N GLU A 128 -9.92 -5.83 2.67
CA GLU A 128 -10.08 -7.16 3.26
C GLU A 128 -8.80 -7.99 3.11
N ASP A 129 -8.11 -7.82 1.97
CA ASP A 129 -6.82 -8.41 1.64
C ASP A 129 -6.02 -7.42 0.77
N GLY A 130 -4.71 -7.61 0.64
CA GLY A 130 -3.90 -6.88 -0.33
C GLY A 130 -3.43 -5.49 0.08
N ASN A 131 -3.62 -5.09 1.33
CA ASN A 131 -3.12 -3.80 1.85
C ASN A 131 -1.61 -3.65 1.56
N GLY A 132 -0.81 -4.68 1.83
CA GLY A 132 0.63 -4.62 1.57
C GLY A 132 0.99 -4.42 0.11
N ARG A 133 0.24 -5.05 -0.80
CA ARG A 133 0.44 -4.94 -2.24
C ARG A 133 0.07 -3.55 -2.75
N VAL A 134 -1.10 -3.03 -2.36
CA VAL A 134 -1.55 -1.70 -2.77
C VAL A 134 -0.64 -0.62 -2.20
N GLY A 135 -0.36 -0.69 -0.89
CA GLY A 135 0.53 0.26 -0.23
C GLY A 135 1.95 0.20 -0.78
N GLY A 136 2.49 -1.00 -1.02
CA GLY A 136 3.81 -1.19 -1.59
C GLY A 136 3.94 -0.72 -3.03
N LEU A 137 2.90 -0.94 -3.84
CA LEU A 137 2.86 -0.40 -5.20
C LEU A 137 2.87 1.13 -5.17
N ILE A 138 2.12 1.76 -4.27
CA ILE A 138 2.15 3.23 -4.10
C ILE A 138 3.55 3.70 -3.70
N VAL A 139 4.19 3.06 -2.71
CA VAL A 139 5.57 3.39 -2.33
C VAL A 139 6.50 3.30 -3.55
N ALA A 140 6.44 2.20 -4.28
CA ALA A 140 7.32 1.94 -5.41
C ALA A 140 7.17 2.98 -6.53
N VAL A 141 5.94 3.25 -7.00
CA VAL A 141 5.73 4.18 -8.13
C VAL A 141 6.01 5.64 -7.76
N HIS A 142 5.78 6.04 -6.51
CA HIS A 142 6.06 7.39 -6.04
C HIS A 142 7.54 7.60 -5.79
N ALA A 143 8.22 6.61 -5.19
CA ALA A 143 9.66 6.62 -5.01
C ALA A 143 10.39 6.64 -6.35
N HIS A 144 9.97 5.80 -7.31
CA HIS A 144 10.53 5.78 -8.66
C HIS A 144 10.31 7.10 -9.40
N ALA A 145 9.12 7.71 -9.28
CA ALA A 145 8.88 9.04 -9.86
C ALA A 145 9.76 10.14 -9.27
N MET A 146 10.09 10.07 -7.97
CA MET A 146 10.97 11.03 -7.30
C MET A 146 12.45 10.78 -7.61
N ARG A 147 12.88 9.51 -7.68
CA ARG A 147 14.29 9.08 -7.77
C ARG A 147 14.42 7.92 -8.77
N PRO A 148 14.15 8.16 -10.07
CA PRO A 148 14.13 7.09 -11.07
C PRO A 148 15.48 6.38 -11.22
N GLU A 149 16.58 7.07 -10.93
CA GLU A 149 17.94 6.54 -10.95
C GLU A 149 18.23 5.51 -9.85
N MET A 150 17.42 5.49 -8.79
CA MET A 150 17.54 4.50 -7.71
C MET A 150 16.74 3.22 -7.99
N GLY A 151 15.94 3.18 -9.06
CA GLY A 151 15.05 2.07 -9.37
C GLY A 151 13.73 2.17 -8.61
N TRP A 152 13.33 1.10 -7.92
CA TRP A 152 12.02 0.95 -7.29
C TRP A 152 12.18 0.68 -5.80
N LEU A 153 11.43 1.38 -4.96
CA LEU A 153 11.47 1.18 -3.51
C LEU A 153 10.41 0.17 -3.08
N ALA A 154 10.83 -1.00 -2.64
CA ALA A 154 9.95 -2.05 -2.13
C ALA A 154 9.90 -1.99 -0.58
N PRO A 155 8.72 -1.91 0.05
CA PRO A 155 8.60 -2.13 1.48
C PRO A 155 8.71 -3.62 1.82
N ASN A 156 9.34 -3.91 2.95
CA ASN A 156 9.39 -5.21 3.58
C ASN A 156 8.48 -5.19 4.82
N GLN A 157 7.51 -6.12 4.89
CA GLN A 157 6.46 -6.14 5.92
C GLN A 157 6.86 -6.88 7.20
#